data_AF-A0A2I0UQF3-F1
#
_entry.id   AF-A0A2I0UQF3-F1
#
_cell.length_a   1.000
_cell.length_b   1.000
_cell.length_c   1.000
_cell.angle_alpha   90.00
_cell.angle_beta   90.00
_cell.angle_gamma   90.00
#
_symmetry.space_group_name_H-M   'P 1'
#
loop_
_entity.id
_entity.type
_entity.pdbx_description
1 polymer ?
#
loop_
_entity_poly.entity_id
_entity_poly.type
_entity_poly.pdbx_seq_one_letter_code
_entity_poly.pdbx_strand_id
1 'polypeptide(L)' 'MALCEGEDAGTGLMIPVFCVVEQSDASLEYDNREEHAEFVLVRKDVLFSQLVETALLALGYSHSSAAQAQGIQ' A
#
# COMPACT_ATOMS: atom_id res chain seq x y z
N MET A 1 -2.70 5.46 -15.57
CA MET A 1 -3.94 4.66 -15.46
C MET A 1 -3.54 3.23 -15.76
N ALA A 2 -3.35 2.40 -14.74
CA ALA A 2 -2.83 1.05 -14.92
C ALA A 2 -3.82 0.23 -15.78
N LEU A 3 -3.33 -0.26 -16.92
CA LEU A 3 -4.05 -1.15 -17.81
C LEU A 3 -4.13 -2.52 -17.12
N CYS A 4 -5.28 -2.84 -16.54
CA CYS A 4 -5.56 -4.20 -16.06
C CYS A 4 -6.01 -5.05 -17.26
N GLU A 5 -5.06 -5.43 -18.11
CA GLU A 5 -5.29 -6.50 -19.09
C GLU A 5 -4.87 -7.81 -18.41
N GLY A 6 -5.86 -8.53 -17.90
CA GLY A 6 -5.65 -9.82 -17.24
C GLY A 6 -6.99 -10.53 -17.02
N GLU A 7 -7.29 -11.45 -17.93
CA GLU A 7 -8.46 -12.32 -17.95
C GLU A 7 -8.66 -13.11 -16.63
N ASP A 8 -9.93 -13.41 -16.38
CA ASP A 8 -10.51 -14.16 -15.25
C ASP A 8 -9.62 -15.30 -14.70
N ALA A 9 -9.15 -15.14 -13.45
CA ALA A 9 -8.48 -16.20 -12.71
C ALA A 9 -9.08 -16.35 -11.31
N GLY A 10 -10.41 -16.50 -11.18
CA GLY A 10 -11.05 -16.69 -9.86
C GLY A 10 -10.89 -15.51 -8.88
N THR A 11 -10.47 -14.35 -9.38
CA THR A 11 -9.88 -13.20 -8.69
C THR A 11 -10.70 -11.91 -8.84
N GLY A 12 -11.98 -11.98 -9.23
CA GLY A 12 -12.88 -10.82 -9.43
C GLY A 12 -13.18 -9.97 -8.20
N LEU A 13 -12.48 -10.21 -7.08
CA LEU A 13 -12.49 -9.41 -5.86
C LEU A 13 -11.20 -8.62 -5.64
N MET A 14 -10.14 -8.77 -6.42
CA MET A 14 -8.87 -8.04 -6.19
C MET A 14 -8.68 -6.93 -7.22
N ILE A 15 -8.15 -5.78 -6.79
CA ILE A 15 -7.78 -4.63 -7.62
C ILE A 15 -6.30 -4.28 -7.40
N PRO A 16 -5.52 -4.00 -8.44
CA PRO A 16 -4.16 -3.51 -8.28
C PRO A 16 -4.17 -2.06 -7.81
N VAL A 17 -3.36 -1.77 -6.79
CA VAL A 17 -3.15 -0.45 -6.22
C VAL A 17 -1.66 -0.15 -6.28
N PHE A 18 -1.30 0.97 -6.90
CA PHE A 18 0.09 1.45 -6.90
C PHE A 18 0.33 2.24 -5.63
N CYS A 19 1.23 1.77 -4.78
CA CYS A 19 1.56 2.37 -3.51
C CYS A 19 2.95 2.99 -3.57
N VAL A 20 3.07 4.22 -3.06
CA VAL A 20 4.34 4.87 -2.76
C VAL A 20 4.35 5.15 -1.27
N VAL A 21 5.35 4.61 -0.57
CA VAL A 21 5.47 4.73 0.89
C VAL A 21 6.75 5.48 1.20
N GLU A 22 6.61 6.61 1.88
CA GLU A 22 7.72 7.37 2.44
C GLU A 22 7.84 7.05 3.93
N GLN A 23 8.98 6.50 4.35
CA GLN A 23 9.27 6.28 5.76
C GLN A 23 10.23 7.36 6.27
N SER A 24 9.84 8.07 7.34
CA SER A 24 10.71 9.03 8.02
C SER A 24 11.07 8.50 9.39
N ASP A 25 12.27 7.96 9.54
CA ASP A 25 12.79 7.60 10.86
C ASP A 25 13.19 8.87 11.61
N ALA A 26 12.42 9.21 12.65
CA ALA A 26 12.65 10.41 13.47
C ALA A 26 13.99 10.41 14.23
N SER A 27 14.73 9.29 14.21
CA SER A 27 15.97 9.08 14.96
C SER A 27 17.24 9.24 14.12
N LEU A 28 17.13 9.33 12.79
CA LEU A 28 18.25 9.56 11.89
C LEU A 28 18.06 10.93 11.25
N GLU A 29 18.49 11.96 11.98
CA GLU A 29 18.70 13.29 11.41
C GLU A 29 19.65 13.13 10.22
N TYR A 30 19.17 13.49 9.03
CA TYR A 30 19.84 13.41 7.73
C TYR A 30 19.88 12.02 7.05
N ASP A 31 19.18 11.93 5.91
CA ASP A 31 19.51 11.10 4.74
C ASP A 31 18.96 9.66 4.56
N ASN A 32 18.04 9.15 5.38
CA ASN A 32 17.40 7.85 5.08
C ASN A 32 15.88 7.92 4.90
N ARG A 33 15.43 8.78 3.96
CA ARG A 33 14.05 8.73 3.45
C ARG A 33 13.97 7.61 2.43
N GLU A 34 13.64 6.41 2.88
CA GLU A 34 13.43 5.28 1.99
C GLU A 34 12.06 5.39 1.33
N GLU A 35 12.04 5.33 -0.01
CA GLU A 35 10.83 5.31 -0.82
C GLU A 35 10.60 3.89 -1.34
N HIS A 36 9.48 3.27 -0.93
CA HIS A 36 9.03 1.98 -1.46
C HIS A 36 7.89 2.21 -2.45
N ALA A 37 8.08 1.86 -3.72
CA ALA A 37 7.07 2.01 -4.77
C ALA A 37 6.75 0.65 -5.42
N GLU A 38 5.54 0.12 -5.21
CA GLU A 38 5.16 -1.21 -5.70
C GLU A 38 3.64 -1.33 -5.93
N PHE A 39 3.24 -2.26 -6.81
CA PHE A 39 1.85 -2.66 -6.95
C PHE A 39 1.46 -3.73 -5.95
N VAL A 40 0.39 -3.49 -5.21
CA VAL A 40 -0.25 -4.51 -4.37
C VAL A 40 -1.66 -4.82 -4.85
N LEU A 41 -2.06 -6.08 -4.70
CA LEU A 41 -3.45 -6.48 -4.93
C LEU A 41 -4.23 -6.30 -3.64
N VAL A 42 -5.25 -5.45 -3.67
CA VAL A 42 -6.16 -5.22 -2.54
C VAL A 42 -7.54 -5.74 -2.89
N ARG A 43 -8.29 -6.23 -1.91
CA ARG A 43 -9.68 -6.61 -2.10
C ARG A 43 -10.56 -5.39 -2.43
N LYS A 44 -11.40 -5.48 -3.45
CA LYS A 44 -12.33 -4.44 -3.91
C LYS A 44 -13.41 -4.08 -2.88
N ASP A 45 -13.66 -4.97 -1.93
CA ASP A 45 -14.62 -4.79 -0.84
C ASP A 45 -13.98 -4.25 0.45
N VAL A 46 -12.68 -3.95 0.44
CA VAL A 46 -12.02 -3.20 1.51
C VAL A 46 -12.62 -1.80 1.58
N LEU A 47 -12.95 -1.36 2.80
CA LEU A 47 -13.39 0.01 3.03
C LEU A 47 -12.24 0.94 2.66
N PHE A 48 -12.56 2.04 1.99
CA PHE A 48 -11.55 3.00 1.58
C PHE A 48 -10.74 3.57 2.76
N SER A 49 -11.38 3.72 3.93
CA SER A 49 -10.72 4.10 5.18
C SER A 49 -9.68 3.09 5.69
N GLN A 50 -9.72 1.84 5.23
CA GLN A 50 -8.78 0.77 5.57
C GLN A 50 -7.79 0.49 4.44
N LEU A 51 -7.87 1.22 3.32
CA LEU A 51 -7.03 0.95 2.15
C LEU A 51 -5.55 1.09 2.48
N VAL A 52 -5.17 2.17 3.16
CA VAL A 52 -3.78 2.46 3.53
C VAL A 52 -3.20 1.35 4.41
N GLU A 53 -3.91 0.98 5.48
CA GLU A 53 -3.48 -0.09 6.38
C GLU A 53 -3.36 -1.44 5.65
N THR A 54 -4.36 -1.79 4.83
CA THR A 54 -4.37 -3.04 4.08
C THR A 54 -3.22 -3.11 3.07
N ALA A 55 -2.95 -2.02 2.37
CA ALA A 55 -1.87 -1.93 1.40
C ALA A 55 -0.49 -2.06 2.07
N LEU A 56 -0.27 -1.40 3.21
CA LEU A 56 0.99 -1.48 3.96
C LEU A 56 1.24 -2.89 4.51
N LEU A 57 0.20 -3.56 5.00
CA LEU A 57 0.32 -4.96 5.42
C LEU A 57 0.66 -5.89 4.24
N ALA A 58 0.09 -5.64 3.05
CA ALA A 58 0.41 -6.40 1.85
C ALA A 58 1.84 -6.17 1.35
N LEU A 59 2.40 -4.97 1.56
CA LEU A 59 3.82 -4.65 1.33
C LEU A 59 4.76 -5.27 2.38
N GLY A 60 4.23 -5.83 3.47
CA GLY A 60 5.02 -6.45 4.53
C GLY A 60 5.41 -5.52 5.69
N TYR A 61 4.84 -4.31 5.76
CA TYR A 61 5.02 -3.45 6.92
C TYR A 61 4.31 -4.02 8.17
N SER A 62 4.81 -3.66 9.34
CA SER A 62 4.22 -4.09 10.61
C SER A 62 2.83 -3.49 10.83
N HIS A 63 1.99 -4.16 11.62
CA HIS A 63 0.70 -3.61 12.07
C HIS A 63 0.83 -2.25 12.75
N SER A 64 1.88 -2.05 13.55
CA SER A 64 2.16 -0.76 14.19
C SER A 64 2.45 0.35 13.18
N SER A 65 3.27 0.07 12.16
CA SER A 65 3.57 1.03 11.09
C SER A 65 2.32 1.35 10.26
N ALA A 66 1.53 0.33 9.93
CA ALA A 66 0.32 0.48 9.14
C ALA A 66 -0.76 1.32 9.87
N ALA A 67 -0.94 1.10 11.18
CA ALA A 67 -1.89 1.84 12.00
C ALA A 67 -1.50 3.33 12.22
N GLN A 68 -0.22 3.66 12.09
CA GLN A 68 0.30 5.02 12.25
C GLN A 68 0.44 5.76 10.92
N ALA A 69 0.36 5.06 9.79
CA ALA A 69 0.52 5.65 8.48
C ALA A 69 -0.63 6.59 8.13
N GLN A 70 -0.30 7.62 7.35
CA GLN A 70 -1.27 8.54 6.79
C GLN A 70 -1.25 8.41 5.27
N GLY A 71 -2.42 8.28 4.66
CA GLY A 71 -2.57 8.30 3.21
C GLY A 71 -2.84 9.70 2.70
N ILE A 72 -2.31 10.00 1.52
CA ILE A 72 -2.79 11.08 0.65
C ILE A 72 -3.74 10.46 -0.37
N GLN A 73 -4.96 11.00 -0.50
CA GLN A 73 -6.00 10.49 -1.40
C GLN A 73 -6.23 11.44 -2.55
#